data_AF-A0A958IS97-F1
#
_entry.id   AF-A0A958IS97-F1
#
_cell.length_a   1.000
_cell.length_b   1.000
_cell.length_c   1.000
_cell.angle_alpha   90.00
_cell.angle_beta   90.00
_cell.angle_gamma   90.00
#
_symmetry.space_group_name_H-M   'P 1'
#
loop_
_entity.id
_entity.type
_entity.pdbx_description
1 polymer ?
#
loop_
_entity_poly.entity_id
_entity_poly.type
_entity_poly.pdbx_seq_one_letter_code
_entity_poly.pdbx_strand_id
1 'polypeptide(L)'
;GELGYVPEDCPNIFLPDRLWQIRFKSNSELNSRWLSYLLSFPNVAQKIKESATGTSGSMKNIAKNNFLSLKIPSPLLEEQTAIAKILSDMDEEIQALEQRLTKTRQIKQGMMQELLTGKTRLIKEKG
;
A
#
# COMPACT_ATOMS: atom_id res chain seq x y z
N GLY A 1 -2.39 -3.38 6.56
CA GLY A 1 -3.36 -3.32 5.46
C GLY A 1 -3.89 -4.70 5.20
N GLU A 2 -5.18 -4.83 4.92
CA GLU A 2 -5.84 -6.12 4.62
C GLU A 2 -5.72 -6.51 3.14
N LEU A 3 -5.06 -5.68 2.34
CA LEU A 3 -4.83 -5.83 0.90
C LEU A 3 -3.41 -5.37 0.55
N GLY A 4 -2.80 -6.01 -0.45
CA GLY A 4 -1.51 -5.63 -1.00
C GLY A 4 -1.47 -5.85 -2.51
N TYR A 5 -0.81 -4.94 -3.22
CA TYR A 5 -0.52 -5.05 -4.65
C TYR A 5 0.88 -5.68 -4.83
N VAL A 6 0.98 -6.65 -5.72
CA VAL A 6 2.26 -7.28 -6.09
C VAL A 6 2.59 -6.84 -7.52
N PRO A 7 3.66 -6.06 -7.74
CA PRO A 7 3.98 -5.47 -9.05
C PRO A 7 4.53 -6.48 -10.06
N GLU A 8 5.11 -7.59 -9.58
CA GLU A 8 5.78 -8.59 -10.41
C GLU A 8 5.35 -10.00 -10.01
N ASP A 9 5.30 -10.92 -10.98
CA ASP A 9 4.94 -12.30 -10.72
C ASP A 9 6.03 -13.05 -9.94
N CYS A 10 5.62 -13.74 -8.89
CA CYS A 10 6.49 -14.57 -8.06
C CYS A 10 6.20 -16.05 -8.33
N PRO A 11 7.03 -16.79 -9.11
CA PRO A 11 6.71 -18.16 -9.53
C PRO A 11 6.63 -19.16 -8.38
N ASN A 12 7.35 -18.93 -7.28
CA ASN A 12 7.40 -19.81 -6.11
C ASN A 12 6.74 -19.18 -4.88
N ILE A 13 5.62 -18.48 -5.07
CA ILE A 13 4.93 -17.80 -3.96
C ILE A 13 4.22 -18.81 -3.05
N PHE A 14 4.48 -18.72 -1.75
CA PHE A 14 3.73 -19.41 -0.71
C PHE A 14 2.70 -18.44 -0.11
N LEU A 15 1.43 -18.82 -0.13
CA LEU A 15 0.34 -18.06 0.48
C LEU A 15 -0.19 -18.83 1.70
N PRO A 16 -0.18 -18.25 2.91
CA PRO A 16 -0.79 -18.86 4.08
C PRO A 16 -2.32 -18.90 3.96
N ASP A 17 -2.98 -19.78 4.70
CA ASP A 17 -4.43 -20.06 4.60
C ASP A 17 -5.36 -18.84 4.75
N ARG A 18 -4.88 -17.77 5.37
CA ARG A 18 -5.62 -16.52 5.60
C ARG A 18 -5.39 -15.45 4.53
N LEU A 19 -4.55 -15.73 3.53
CA LEU A 19 -4.31 -14.85 2.39
C LEU A 19 -4.76 -15.53 1.12
N TRP A 20 -5.48 -14.77 0.29
CA TRP A 20 -5.82 -15.20 -1.05
C TRP A 20 -5.28 -14.21 -2.07
N GLN A 21 -4.99 -14.72 -3.25
CA GLN A 21 -4.53 -13.94 -4.38
C GLN A 21 -5.63 -13.87 -5.43
N ILE A 22 -5.84 -12.67 -5.97
CA ILE A 22 -6.67 -12.45 -7.15
C ILE A 22 -5.79 -12.69 -8.36
N ARG A 23 -6.19 -13.61 -9.24
CA ARG A 23 -5.53 -13.85 -10.52
C ARG A 23 -6.50 -13.55 -11.66
N PHE A 24 -6.02 -12.76 -12.60
CA PHE A 24 -6.77 -12.39 -13.79
C PHE A 24 -6.64 -13.46 -14.87
N LYS A 25 -7.69 -13.62 -15.68
CA LYS A 25 -7.62 -14.45 -16.88
C LYS A 25 -6.90 -13.66 -17.98
N SER A 26 -6.23 -14.35 -18.90
CA SER A 26 -5.37 -13.74 -19.94
C SER A 26 -6.05 -12.68 -20.84
N ASN A 27 -7.39 -12.68 -20.92
CA ASN A 27 -8.18 -11.70 -21.70
C ASN A 27 -8.99 -10.73 -20.81
N SER A 28 -8.55 -10.45 -19.59
CA SER A 28 -9.27 -9.49 -18.74
C SER A 28 -8.95 -8.05 -19.12
N GLU A 29 -9.98 -7.25 -19.38
CA GLU A 29 -9.87 -5.79 -19.54
C GLU A 29 -9.83 -5.08 -18.17
N LEU A 30 -8.97 -5.57 -17.27
CA LEU A 30 -8.81 -5.06 -15.92
C LEU A 30 -7.35 -4.73 -15.62
N ASN A 31 -7.12 -3.53 -15.11
CA ASN A 31 -5.85 -3.12 -14.55
C ASN A 31 -5.77 -3.55 -13.07
N SER A 32 -4.78 -4.38 -12.74
CA SER A 32 -4.60 -4.95 -11.40
C SER A 32 -4.30 -3.90 -10.33
N ARG A 33 -3.52 -2.88 -10.69
CA ARG A 33 -3.16 -1.78 -9.78
C ARG A 33 -4.36 -0.89 -9.49
N TRP A 34 -5.13 -0.54 -10.52
CA TRP A 34 -6.42 0.15 -10.34
C TRP A 34 -7.37 -0.63 -9.42
N LEU A 35 -7.51 -1.94 -9.64
CA LEU A 35 -8.38 -2.76 -8.80
C LEU A 35 -7.92 -2.74 -7.34
N SER A 36 -6.60 -2.76 -7.09
CA SER A 36 -6.06 -2.67 -5.74
C SER A 36 -6.47 -1.36 -5.05
N TYR A 37 -6.37 -0.22 -5.74
CA TYR A 37 -6.83 1.07 -5.23
C TYR A 37 -8.34 1.09 -4.97
N LEU A 38 -9.14 0.54 -5.89
CA LEU A 38 -10.59 0.47 -5.74
C LEU A 38 -11.00 -0.35 -4.52
N LEU A 39 -10.39 -1.52 -4.33
CA LEU A 39 -10.68 -2.40 -3.20
C LEU A 39 -10.22 -1.80 -1.86
N SER A 40 -9.18 -0.97 -1.88
CA SER A 40 -8.72 -0.20 -0.73
C SER A 40 -9.57 1.04 -0.44
N PHE A 41 -10.44 1.46 -1.36
CA PHE A 41 -11.31 2.62 -1.15
C PHE A 41 -12.27 2.38 0.03
N PRO A 42 -12.45 3.35 0.97
CA PRO A 42 -13.14 3.11 2.24
C PRO A 42 -14.53 2.47 2.10
N ASN A 43 -15.34 2.96 1.16
CA ASN A 43 -16.69 2.45 0.93
C ASN A 43 -16.70 1.01 0.39
N VAL A 44 -15.70 0.64 -0.41
CA VAL A 44 -15.58 -0.72 -0.97
C VAL A 44 -15.02 -1.66 0.09
N ALA A 45 -13.95 -1.25 0.77
CA ALA A 45 -13.36 -2.00 1.87
C ALA A 45 -14.39 -2.27 2.98
N GLN A 46 -15.23 -1.30 3.32
CA GLN A 46 -16.29 -1.47 4.30
C GLN A 46 -17.33 -2.50 3.85
N LYS A 47 -17.80 -2.45 2.59
CA LYS A 47 -18.72 -3.46 2.04
C LYS A 47 -18.11 -4.87 2.09
N ILE A 48 -16.82 -5.01 1.80
CA ILE A 48 -16.10 -6.28 1.91
C ILE A 48 -16.12 -6.78 3.36
N LYS A 49 -15.82 -5.90 4.33
CA LYS A 49 -15.84 -6.22 5.77
C LYS A 49 -17.22 -6.64 6.26
N GLU A 50 -18.27 -5.98 5.79
CA GLU A 50 -19.67 -6.30 6.12
C GLU A 50 -20.11 -7.65 5.54
N SER A 51 -19.55 -8.05 4.39
CA SER A 51 -19.81 -9.36 3.78
C SER A 51 -19.10 -10.54 4.47
N ALA A 52 -18.19 -10.25 5.41
CA ALA A 52 -17.42 -11.26 6.12
C ALA A 52 -18.28 -11.97 7.18
N THR A 53 -18.33 -13.30 7.12
CA THR A 53 -19.16 -14.15 7.98
C THR A 53 -18.30 -14.93 8.99
N GLY A 54 -18.82 -15.19 10.19
CA GLY A 54 -18.12 -15.95 11.23
C GLY A 54 -18.87 -15.96 12.56
N THR A 55 -18.71 -17.04 13.35
CA THR A 55 -19.46 -17.32 14.58
C THR A 55 -18.95 -16.56 15.82
N SER A 56 -17.83 -15.85 15.71
CA SER A 56 -17.30 -14.97 16.76
C SER A 56 -16.71 -13.72 16.12
N GLY A 57 -16.82 -12.57 16.79
CA GLY A 57 -16.27 -11.28 16.32
C GLY A 57 -14.78 -11.34 15.93
N SER A 58 -14.05 -12.33 16.46
CA SER A 58 -12.62 -12.53 16.25
C SER A 58 -12.25 -13.44 15.06
N MET A 59 -13.21 -14.11 14.41
CA MET A 59 -12.96 -15.03 13.30
C MET A 59 -13.92 -14.80 12.14
N LYS A 60 -13.82 -13.62 11.51
CA LYS A 60 -14.56 -13.32 10.29
C LYS A 60 -13.77 -13.78 9.06
N ASN A 61 -14.45 -14.45 8.14
CA ASN A 61 -13.89 -14.87 6.87
C ASN A 61 -14.75 -14.35 5.71
N ILE A 62 -14.12 -13.95 4.60
CA ILE A 62 -14.84 -13.43 3.43
C ILE A 62 -15.10 -14.58 2.47
N ALA A 63 -16.32 -15.10 2.36
CA ALA A 63 -16.55 -16.21 1.42
C ALA A 63 -16.17 -15.79 -0.03
N LYS A 64 -15.48 -16.67 -0.76
CA LYS A 64 -15.04 -16.43 -2.16
C LYS A 64 -16.20 -15.95 -3.04
N ASN A 65 -17.37 -16.56 -2.90
CA ASN A 65 -18.56 -16.20 -3.69
C ASN A 65 -19.07 -14.80 -3.34
N ASN A 66 -19.03 -14.40 -2.07
CA ASN A 66 -19.41 -13.05 -1.65
C ASN A 66 -18.46 -12.02 -2.28
N PHE A 67 -17.15 -12.28 -2.23
CA PHE A 67 -16.16 -11.41 -2.85
C PHE A 67 -16.36 -11.29 -4.37
N LEU A 68 -16.54 -12.40 -5.07
CA LEU A 68 -16.77 -12.40 -6.52
C LEU A 68 -18.13 -11.78 -6.94
N SER A 69 -19.09 -11.68 -6.01
CA SER A 69 -20.39 -11.06 -6.25
C SER A 69 -20.41 -9.53 -6.07
N LEU A 70 -19.28 -8.94 -5.62
CA LEU A 70 -19.16 -7.50 -5.42
C LEU A 70 -19.37 -6.77 -6.74
N LYS A 71 -20.36 -5.87 -6.75
CA LYS A 71 -20.58 -4.96 -7.86
C LYS A 71 -19.66 -3.76 -7.71
N ILE A 72 -18.76 -3.59 -8.68
CA ILE A 72 -17.80 -2.49 -8.74
C ILE A 72 -17.98 -1.69 -10.04
N PRO A 73 -17.69 -0.38 -10.05
CA PRO A 73 -17.58 0.36 -11.29
C PRO A 73 -16.41 -0.23 -12.11
N SER A 74 -16.61 -0.50 -13.40
CA SER A 74 -15.56 -1.01 -14.30
C SER A 74 -15.51 -0.10 -15.53
N PRO A 75 -14.78 1.04 -15.47
CA PRO A 75 -14.60 1.90 -16.63
C PRO A 75 -13.70 1.21 -17.67
N LEU A 76 -13.50 1.84 -18.83
CA LEU A 76 -12.61 1.33 -19.87
C LEU A 76 -11.17 1.18 -19.35
N LEU A 77 -10.41 0.23 -19.91
CA LEU A 77 -9.04 -0.08 -19.48
C LEU A 77 -8.11 1.15 -19.50
N GLU A 78 -8.30 2.05 -20.46
CA GLU A 78 -7.56 3.31 -20.56
C GLU A 78 -7.78 4.19 -19.32
N GLU A 79 -9.04 4.38 -18.93
CA GLU A 79 -9.43 5.15 -17.75
C GLU A 79 -8.91 4.49 -16.46
N GLN A 80 -9.02 3.16 -16.36
CA GLN A 80 -8.44 2.42 -15.21
C GLN A 80 -6.93 2.68 -15.11
N THR A 81 -6.22 2.65 -16.24
CA THR A 81 -4.77 2.87 -16.30
C THR A 81 -4.39 4.30 -15.94
N ALA A 82 -5.15 5.29 -16.43
CA ALA A 82 -4.95 6.69 -16.07
C ALA A 82 -5.13 6.93 -14.57
N ILE A 83 -6.20 6.40 -13.98
CA ILE A 83 -6.45 6.48 -12.54
C ILE A 83 -5.34 5.81 -11.74
N ALA A 84 -4.96 4.57 -12.11
CA ALA A 84 -3.91 3.84 -11.41
C ALA A 84 -2.58 4.58 -11.43
N LYS A 85 -2.23 5.20 -12.57
CA LYS A 85 -1.00 5.97 -12.72
C LYS A 85 -0.98 7.16 -11.78
N ILE A 86 -2.03 7.99 -11.79
CA ILE A 86 -2.09 9.18 -10.93
C ILE A 86 -1.95 8.80 -9.46
N LEU A 87 -2.65 7.76 -9.01
CA LEU A 87 -2.58 7.30 -7.63
C LEU A 87 -1.21 6.72 -7.27
N SER A 88 -0.58 5.96 -8.18
CA SER A 88 0.76 5.43 -7.92
C SER A 88 1.84 6.51 -7.91
N ASP A 89 1.74 7.51 -8.78
CA ASP A 89 2.67 8.63 -8.80
C ASP A 89 2.61 9.40 -7.46
N MET A 90 1.40 9.58 -6.91
CA MET A 90 1.20 10.19 -5.59
C MET A 90 1.78 9.35 -4.45
N ASP A 91 1.57 8.02 -4.47
CA ASP A 91 2.14 7.11 -3.47
C ASP A 91 3.68 7.13 -3.48
N GLU A 92 4.28 7.14 -4.68
CA GLU A 92 5.73 7.23 -4.87
C GLU A 92 6.29 8.56 -4.33
N GLU A 93 5.58 9.67 -4.55
CA GLU A 93 5.95 10.97 -3.99
C GLU A 93 5.90 10.99 -2.46
N ILE A 94 4.82 10.46 -1.87
CA ILE A 94 4.68 10.34 -0.41
C ILE A 94 5.83 9.52 0.16
N GLN A 95 6.11 8.36 -0.43
CA GLN A 95 7.19 7.49 0.00
C GLN A 95 8.56 8.20 -0.05
N ALA A 96 8.83 8.95 -1.13
CA ALA A 96 10.06 9.72 -1.26
C ALA A 96 10.17 10.81 -0.18
N LEU A 97 9.07 11.48 0.15
CA LEU A 97 9.04 12.49 1.22
C LEU A 97 9.27 11.88 2.60
N GLU A 98 8.65 10.74 2.90
CA GLU A 98 8.85 10.03 4.17
C GLU A 98 10.31 9.55 4.35
N GLN A 99 10.93 9.07 3.28
CA GLN A 99 12.35 8.70 3.28
C GLN A 99 13.24 9.92 3.57
N ARG A 100 12.98 11.06 2.90
CA ARG A 100 13.72 12.31 3.14
C ARG A 100 13.55 12.81 4.57
N LEU A 101 12.33 12.77 5.10
CA LEU A 101 12.04 13.15 6.49
C LEU A 101 12.81 12.26 7.48
N THR A 102 12.78 10.94 7.27
CA THR A 102 13.48 9.96 8.11
C THR A 102 14.99 10.20 8.10
N LYS A 103 15.58 10.36 6.90
CA LYS A 103 17.00 10.67 6.75
C LYS A 103 17.39 11.98 7.45
N THR A 104 16.56 13.02 7.31
CA THR A 104 16.79 14.32 7.95
C THR A 104 16.77 14.22 9.47
N ARG A 105 15.83 13.44 10.04
CA ARG A 105 15.76 13.18 11.48
C ARG A 105 17.01 12.44 11.99
N GLN A 106 17.49 11.45 11.24
CA GLN A 106 18.71 10.71 11.57
C GLN A 106 19.95 11.62 11.55
N ILE A 107 20.09 12.48 10.53
CA ILE A 107 21.18 13.47 10.45
C ILE A 107 21.12 14.42 11.65
N LYS A 108 19.95 14.96 11.98
CA LYS A 108 19.78 15.84 13.15
C LYS A 108 20.21 15.12 14.44
N GLN A 109 19.80 13.88 14.62
CA GLN A 109 20.16 13.09 15.80
C GLN A 109 21.67 12.81 15.87
N GLY A 110 22.29 12.42 14.76
CA GLY A 110 23.74 12.20 14.69
C GLY A 110 24.53 13.48 14.95
N MET A 111 24.11 14.60 14.35
CA MET A 111 24.74 15.91 14.58
C MET A 111 24.64 16.34 16.05
N MET A 112 23.49 16.11 16.68
CA MET A 112 23.32 16.38 18.11
C MET A 112 24.25 15.51 18.97
N GLN A 113 24.45 14.24 18.63
CA GLN A 113 25.43 13.38 19.31
C GLN A 113 26.85 13.92 19.13
N GLU A 114 27.25 14.26 17.90
CA GLU A 114 28.58 14.80 17.60
C GLU A 114 28.89 16.11 18.36
N LEU A 115 27.92 17.02 18.43
CA LEU A 115 28.08 18.32 19.08
C LEU A 115 27.98 18.24 20.61
N LEU A 116 26.99 17.54 21.16
CA LEU A 116 26.78 17.47 22.62
C LEU A 116 27.82 16.59 23.33
N THR A 117 28.38 15.59 22.65
CA THR A 117 29.49 14.80 23.19
C THR A 117 30.86 15.45 22.95
N GLY A 118 30.90 16.58 22.24
CA GLY A 118 32.12 17.32 21.96
C GLY A 118 33.10 16.62 21.02
N LYS A 119 32.66 15.57 20.31
CA LYS A 119 33.43 14.90 19.24
C LYS A 119 33.73 15.85 18.10
N THR A 120 32.76 16.70 17.74
CA THR A 120 32.91 17.78 16.77
C THR A 120 32.74 19.11 17.48
N ARG A 121 33.68 20.04 17.30
CA ARG A 121 33.63 21.40 17.89
C ARG A 121 33.39 22.46 16.82
N LEU A 122 32.52 23.41 17.13
CA LEU A 122 32.25 24.55 16.26
C LEU A 122 33.44 25.52 16.30
N ILE A 123 33.85 26.01 15.13
CA ILE A 123 34.87 27.04 14.99
C ILE A 123 34.22 28.36 15.40
N LYS A 124 34.85 29.12 16.30
CA LYS A 124 34.37 30.47 16.64
C LYS A 124 34.57 31.39 15.44
N GLU A 125 33.54 32.14 15.06
CA GLU A 125 33.70 33.24 14.10
C GLU A 125 34.71 34.24 14.65
N LYS A 126 35.68 34.64 13.81
CA LYS A 126 36.62 35.70 14.12
C LYS A 126 35.86 37.03 14.03
N GLY A 127 35.49 37.57 15.18
CA GLY A 127 35.19 39.00 15.33
C GLY A 127 36.46 39.84 15.24
#